data_AF-A0A1J5HJ22-F1
#
_entry.id   AF-A0A1J5HJ22-F1
#
_cell.length_a   1.000
_cell.length_b   1.000
_cell.length_c   1.000
_cell.angle_alpha   90.00
_cell.angle_beta   90.00
_cell.angle_gamma   90.00
#
_symmetry.space_group_name_H-M   'P 1'
#
loop_
_entity.id
_entity.type
_entity.pdbx_description
1 polymer ?
#
loop_
_entity_poly.entity_id
_entity_poly.type
_entity_poly.pdbx_seq_one_letter_code
_entity_poly.pdbx_strand_id
1 'polypeptide(L)'
;MPYDSAYSESNNAFYCSELVQKSFVQTDGLHLFPAIKMTFKNEQTGSFDAYWMSHFAKLGIPISENEPGSYPAHMSKSDCINIIHNYF
;
A
#
# COMPACT_ATOMS: atom_id res chain seq x y z
N MET A 1 -4.56 4.97 -16.54
CA MET A 1 -3.39 4.24 -16.02
C MET A 1 -3.78 2.82 -15.68
N PRO A 2 -2.87 1.84 -15.82
CA PRO A 2 -3.14 0.47 -15.40
C PRO A 2 -3.16 0.35 -13.87
N TYR A 3 -3.79 -0.71 -13.37
CA TYR A 3 -3.75 -1.05 -11.96
C TYR A 3 -2.38 -1.66 -11.60
N ASP A 4 -1.79 -1.20 -10.50
CA ASP A 4 -0.51 -1.74 -10.04
C ASP A 4 -0.70 -3.06 -9.29
N SER A 5 -0.34 -4.17 -9.94
CA SER A 5 -0.33 -5.49 -9.31
C SER A 5 1.00 -5.83 -8.64
N ALA A 6 2.06 -5.07 -8.89
CA ALA A 6 3.36 -5.22 -8.26
C ALA A 6 3.42 -4.49 -6.90
N TYR A 7 2.46 -3.60 -6.62
CA TYR A 7 2.41 -2.79 -5.40
C TYR A 7 3.71 -2.03 -5.16
N SER A 8 4.24 -1.39 -6.20
CA SER A 8 5.51 -0.67 -6.20
C SER A 8 5.30 0.78 -6.59
N GLU A 9 5.67 1.70 -5.69
CA GLU A 9 5.55 3.14 -5.93
C GLU A 9 6.51 3.68 -7.03
N SER A 10 7.38 2.82 -7.58
CA SER A 10 8.42 3.17 -8.56
C SER A 10 7.99 3.02 -10.02
N ASN A 11 6.80 2.46 -10.28
CA ASN A 11 6.32 2.19 -11.63
C ASN A 11 5.31 3.26 -12.10
N ASN A 12 4.77 3.07 -13.32
CA ASN A 12 3.79 3.98 -13.92
C ASN A 12 2.36 3.39 -13.89
N ALA A 13 2.01 2.75 -12.77
CA ALA A 13 0.71 2.19 -12.43
C ALA A 13 0.34 2.64 -11.00
N PHE A 14 -0.94 2.56 -10.62
CA PHE A 14 -1.33 2.84 -9.23
C PHE A 14 -2.22 1.74 -8.70
N TYR A 15 -1.99 1.35 -7.44
CA TYR A 15 -2.95 0.58 -6.65
C TYR A 15 -3.78 1.51 -5.75
N CYS A 16 -4.80 0.95 -5.11
CA CYS A 16 -5.85 1.73 -4.46
C CYS A 16 -5.36 2.76 -3.44
N SER A 17 -4.54 2.35 -2.47
CA SER A 17 -4.05 3.27 -1.44
C SER A 17 -2.95 4.20 -1.95
N GLU A 18 -2.10 3.75 -2.89
CA GLU A 18 -1.10 4.62 -3.50
C GLU A 18 -1.74 5.80 -4.24
N LEU A 19 -2.84 5.55 -4.97
CA LEU A 19 -3.58 6.62 -5.63
C LEU A 19 -4.06 7.67 -4.62
N VAL A 20 -4.57 7.23 -3.46
CA VAL A 20 -4.98 8.13 -2.38
C VAL A 20 -3.78 8.92 -1.86
N GLN A 21 -2.68 8.25 -1.50
CA GLN A 21 -1.45 8.88 -1.01
C GLN A 21 -0.92 9.96 -1.97
N LYS A 22 -0.86 9.68 -3.27
CA LYS A 22 -0.38 10.62 -4.29
C LYS A 22 -1.36 11.76 -4.57
N SER A 23 -2.65 11.56 -4.28
CA SER A 23 -3.67 12.61 -4.44
C SER A 23 -3.72 13.60 -3.28
N PHE A 24 -3.33 13.18 -2.06
CA PHE A 24 -3.35 14.03 -0.88
C PHE A 24 -1.96 14.55 -0.54
N VAL A 25 -1.64 15.72 -1.10
CA VAL A 25 -0.37 16.43 -0.89
C VAL A 25 -0.66 17.75 -0.16
N GLN A 26 0.16 18.05 0.84
CA GLN A 26 0.11 19.28 1.62
C GLN A 26 0.68 20.47 0.83
N THR A 27 0.45 21.69 1.32
CA THR A 27 0.90 22.91 0.64
C THR A 27 2.42 23.03 0.52
N ASP A 28 3.16 22.33 1.39
CA ASP A 28 4.63 22.24 1.36
C ASP A 28 5.16 21.14 0.41
N GLY A 29 4.27 20.42 -0.28
CA GLY A 29 4.61 19.35 -1.21
C GLY A 29 4.79 17.98 -0.57
N LEU A 30 4.60 17.82 0.75
CA LEU A 30 4.68 16.53 1.43
C LEU A 30 3.37 15.75 1.32
N HIS A 31 3.46 14.43 1.22
CA HIS A 31 2.26 13.58 1.28
C HIS A 31 1.60 13.69 2.66
N LEU A 32 0.27 13.86 2.68
CA LEU A 32 -0.52 13.82 3.91
C LEU A 32 -0.43 12.44 4.58
N PHE A 33 -0.35 11.39 3.76
CA PHE A 33 -0.08 10.02 4.19
C PHE A 33 1.36 9.66 3.81
N PRO A 34 2.30 9.55 4.77
CA PRO A 34 3.67 9.17 4.44
C PRO A 34 3.73 7.71 3.98
N ALA A 35 4.68 7.41 3.09
CA ALA A 35 5.00 6.03 2.72
C ALA A 35 5.52 5.26 3.94
N ILE A 36 5.12 4.00 4.04
CA ILE A 36 5.55 3.07 5.07
C ILE A 36 6.30 1.90 4.44
N LYS A 37 7.06 1.17 5.26
CA LYS A 37 7.67 -0.10 4.81
C LYS A 37 6.56 -1.13 4.66
N MET A 38 6.33 -1.58 3.43
CA MET A 38 5.38 -2.64 3.14
C MET A 38 5.89 -3.99 3.62
N THR A 39 4.98 -4.82 4.13
CA THR A 39 5.25 -6.23 4.37
C THR A 39 4.11 -7.10 3.85
N PHE A 40 4.47 -8.17 3.16
CA PHE A 40 3.52 -9.19 2.69
C PHE A 40 3.54 -10.43 3.57
N LYS A 41 4.27 -10.37 4.69
CA LYS A 41 4.32 -11.44 5.67
C LYS A 41 3.06 -11.42 6.51
N ASN A 42 2.60 -12.61 6.85
CA ASN A 42 1.59 -12.79 7.85
C ASN A 42 2.16 -12.39 9.22
N GLU A 43 1.46 -11.53 9.95
CA GLU A 43 1.90 -11.02 11.26
C GLU A 43 2.06 -12.13 12.31
N GLN A 44 1.29 -13.22 12.20
CA GLN A 44 1.33 -14.33 13.16
C GLN A 44 2.45 -15.32 12.88
N THR A 45 2.73 -15.60 11.60
CA THR A 45 3.72 -16.62 11.20
C THR A 45 5.07 -16.04 10.79
N GLY A 46 5.15 -14.73 10.52
CA GLY A 46 6.34 -14.06 10.01
C GLY A 46 6.75 -14.51 8.59
N SER A 47 5.92 -15.30 7.92
CA SER A 47 6.20 -15.88 6.60
C SER A 47 5.26 -15.33 5.54
N PHE A 48 5.67 -15.41 4.27
CA PHE A 48 4.80 -15.04 3.16
C PHE A 48 3.70 -16.09 2.97
N ASP A 49 2.46 -15.63 2.84
CA ASP A 49 1.36 -16.52 2.49
C ASP A 49 1.51 -17.07 1.06
N ALA A 50 1.03 -18.28 0.82
CA ALA A 50 1.13 -18.95 -0.48
C ALA A 50 0.51 -18.13 -1.62
N TYR A 51 -0.52 -17.34 -1.30
CA TYR A 51 -1.12 -16.40 -2.24
C TYR A 51 -0.10 -15.39 -2.78
N TRP A 52 0.63 -14.71 -1.90
CA TRP A 52 1.61 -13.69 -2.28
C TRP A 52 2.77 -14.31 -3.05
N MET A 53 3.26 -15.46 -2.61
CA MET A 53 4.29 -16.20 -3.34
C MET A 53 3.84 -16.52 -4.78
N SER A 54 2.62 -17.02 -4.97
CA SER A 54 2.08 -17.32 -6.31
C SER A 54 1.84 -16.05 -7.14
N HIS A 55 1.32 -15.00 -6.52
CA HIS A 55 1.04 -13.73 -7.18
C HIS A 55 2.30 -13.09 -7.78
N PHE A 56 3.33 -12.91 -6.96
CA PHE A 56 4.59 -12.32 -7.40
C PHE A 56 5.36 -13.23 -8.37
N ALA A 57 5.29 -14.56 -8.20
CA ALA A 57 5.86 -15.51 -9.17
C ALA A 57 5.21 -15.41 -10.55
N LYS A 58 3.89 -15.22 -10.65
CA LYS A 58 3.18 -15.00 -11.92
C LYS A 58 3.58 -13.70 -12.61
N LEU A 59 3.94 -12.69 -11.82
CA LEU A 59 4.46 -11.41 -12.33
C LEU A 59 5.94 -11.49 -12.73
N GLY A 60 6.65 -12.56 -12.34
CA GLY A 60 8.08 -12.72 -12.64
C GLY A 60 9.00 -11.78 -11.87
N ILE A 61 8.52 -11.24 -10.74
CA ILE A 61 9.25 -10.26 -9.90
C ILE A 61 9.33 -10.75 -8.45
N PRO A 62 10.32 -10.31 -7.66
CA PRO A 62 10.36 -10.62 -6.23
C PRO A 62 9.19 -9.97 -5.49
N ILE A 63 8.84 -10.54 -4.32
CA ILE A 63 7.89 -9.91 -3.39
C ILE A 63 8.50 -8.58 -2.92
N SER A 64 7.71 -7.50 -3.00
CA SER A 64 8.11 -6.13 -2.65
C SER A 64 8.17 -5.91 -1.11
N GLU A 65 8.94 -6.75 -0.42
CA GLU A 65 9.09 -6.73 1.03
C GLU A 65 10.04 -5.61 1.49
N ASN A 66 9.61 -4.83 2.49
CA ASN A 66 10.29 -3.66 3.07
C ASN A 66 10.44 -2.44 2.16
N GLU A 67 9.90 -2.49 0.94
CA GLU A 67 9.87 -1.34 0.03
C GLU A 67 8.87 -0.27 0.53
N PRO A 68 9.10 1.02 0.19
CA PRO A 68 8.16 2.08 0.49
C PRO A 68 6.85 1.86 -0.26
N GLY A 69 5.75 2.06 0.46
CA GLY A 69 4.42 1.84 -0.04
C GLY A 69 3.34 2.28 0.94
N SER A 70 2.14 1.74 0.77
CA SER A 70 0.98 2.20 1.52
C SER A 70 -0.07 1.11 1.70
N TYR A 71 -0.82 1.13 2.81
CA TYR A 71 -1.94 0.22 3.07
C TYR A 71 -3.21 0.99 3.42
N PRO A 72 -4.39 0.59 2.91
CA PRO A 72 -5.66 1.18 3.32
C PRO A 72 -5.88 1.09 4.84
N ALA A 73 -5.56 -0.05 5.44
CA ALA A 73 -5.71 -0.30 6.87
C ALA A 73 -4.74 0.54 7.74
N HIS A 74 -3.61 0.96 7.18
CA HIS A 74 -2.70 1.88 7.85
C HIS A 74 -3.23 3.32 7.74
N MET A 75 -3.59 3.75 6.52
CA MET A 75 -4.14 5.10 6.30
C MET A 75 -5.39 5.36 7.14
N SER A 76 -6.29 4.37 7.25
CA SER A 76 -7.53 4.50 8.02
C SER A 76 -7.32 4.80 9.51
N LYS A 77 -6.11 4.60 10.04
CA LYS A 77 -5.74 4.87 11.43
C LYS A 77 -5.02 6.21 11.61
N SER A 78 -4.88 7.00 10.54
CA SER A 78 -4.19 8.30 10.61
C SER A 78 -5.01 9.32 11.40
N ASP A 79 -4.32 10.14 12.20
CA ASP A 79 -4.92 11.24 12.97
C ASP A 79 -5.55 12.34 12.08
N CYS A 80 -5.21 12.36 10.79
CA CYS A 80 -5.82 13.29 9.83
C CYS A 80 -7.19 12.82 9.30
N ILE A 81 -7.67 11.63 9.72
CA ILE A 81 -8.96 11.08 9.31
C ILE A 81 -9.96 11.19 10.46
N ASN A 82 -11.15 11.71 10.16
CA ASN A 82 -12.31 11.64 11.03
C ASN A 82 -13.39 10.73 10.40
N ILE A 83 -13.86 9.73 11.15
CA ILE A 83 -14.91 8.82 10.70
C ILE A 83 -16.27 9.50 10.89
N ILE A 84 -16.92 9.83 9.77
CA ILE A 84 -18.23 10.52 9.79
C ILE A 84 -19.44 9.57 9.77
N HIS A 85 -19.29 8.37 9.21
CA HIS A 85 -20.35 7.38 9.09
C HIS A 85 -19.82 5.97 9.30
N ASN A 86 -20.68 5.12 9.87
CA ASN A 86 -20.43 3.70 9.97
C ASN A 86 -21.74 2.94 9.76
N TYR A 87 -21.73 1.96 8.86
CA TYR A 87 -22.90 1.21 8.45
C TYR A 87 -22.72 -0.23 8.93
N PHE A 88 -23.20 -0.49 10.14
CA PHE A 88 -23.21 -1.81 10.77
C PHE A 88 -24.63 -2.38 10.78
#